data_AF-A0A3M6VR00-F1
#
_entry.id   AF-A0A3M6VR00-F1
#
_cell.length_a   1.000
_cell.length_b   1.000
_cell.length_c   1.000
_cell.angle_alpha   90.00
_cell.angle_beta   90.00
_cell.angle_gamma   90.00
#
_symmetry.space_group_name_H-M   'P 1'
#
loop_
_entity.id
_entity.type
_entity.pdbx_description
1 polymer ?
#
loop_
_entity_poly.entity_id
_entity_poly.type
_entity_poly.pdbx_seq_one_letter_code
_entity_poly.pdbx_strand_id
1 'polypeptide(L)'
;MPLQDVFSLLQKELEVKTLQNPMIRQAVDSFYFYCAHEAEKNGLREDFRRQVLDYFHQKVFLYQDEDEIKPFVMGKSVNEAVFGSVIKLHLAGGDTEAAWRLISKLKRAVKDGAVKDGAVKLHFRTVSPLLEHECRHNQFLSAYSKWQQLKQHDVEWTSAMEDVLVQMVIACVKHNKQQLKKDSTDMLKIETRESHFHAQMTSLLHDLQLTCREVSPPNAQGLMHAFRDANYAVKTVSSDVQMRAQCPCCGHALLKQGMSEPERENMLRAIESRRSKVPPENIVKEYLQPFRDWLMLRHKKFQLQHLVEEEKDGKLLHYVLDGPNIAYINQNFGAGTYRLDQVDAVAKELQAQGHLVSITMPAAYLANKFVVRIRTKHYKELRRHGKFVSRERTPEEKIILARWQDADMIYSCRTDFLSDDLFWLYASVLMGHEGRVVTNDQGRDHVFALLNGYDSTSANARTQKNGKKSAVEMSTPADVPSISMDLIARWKDMTTVNIEIEHDEVAYVARGDDPTALMPIESVRLLHPQPFSRVPQVTAPQHFHFPIADQANQNEHPNQAQNQRKRTRWLCAHLEPIN
;
A
#
# COMPACT_ATOMS: atom_id res chain seq x y z
N MET A 1 22.10 -34.25 -16.31
CA MET A 1 21.58 -35.64 -16.30
C MET A 1 20.16 -35.58 -16.84
N PRO A 2 19.76 -36.49 -17.74
CA PRO A 2 18.37 -36.60 -18.21
C PRO A 2 17.38 -36.73 -17.04
N LEU A 3 16.18 -36.14 -17.15
CA LEU A 3 15.20 -36.15 -16.06
C LEU A 3 14.74 -37.56 -15.69
N GLN A 4 14.72 -38.50 -16.64
CA GLN A 4 14.33 -39.90 -16.41
C GLN A 4 15.32 -40.62 -15.48
N ASP A 5 16.62 -40.35 -15.64
CA ASP A 5 17.67 -40.92 -14.81
C ASP A 5 17.61 -40.31 -13.40
N VAL A 6 17.40 -38.99 -13.32
CA VAL A 6 17.20 -38.28 -12.05
C VAL A 6 15.97 -38.79 -11.30
N PHE A 7 14.88 -39.06 -12.02
CA PHE A 7 13.65 -39.60 -11.43
C PHE A 7 13.88 -40.98 -10.80
N SER A 8 14.59 -41.87 -11.50
CA SER A 8 14.95 -43.20 -10.98
C SER A 8 15.81 -43.11 -9.71
N LEU A 9 16.73 -42.15 -9.65
CA LEU A 9 17.55 -41.90 -8.45
C LEU A 9 16.71 -41.32 -7.31
N LEU A 10 15.81 -40.38 -7.62
CA LEU A 10 14.92 -39.76 -6.64
C LEU A 10 13.99 -40.80 -5.99
N GLN A 11 13.46 -41.74 -6.77
CA GLN A 11 12.60 -42.82 -6.28
C GLN A 11 13.35 -43.68 -5.25
N LYS A 12 14.56 -44.13 -5.58
CA LYS A 12 15.41 -44.93 -4.67
C LYS A 12 15.76 -44.16 -3.39
N GLU A 13 16.10 -42.89 -3.51
CA GLU A 13 16.45 -42.05 -2.37
C GLU A 13 15.25 -41.82 -1.44
N LEU A 14 14.02 -41.67 -1.96
CA LEU A 14 12.80 -41.53 -1.15
C LEU A 14 12.33 -42.83 -0.51
N GLU A 15 12.69 -43.99 -1.08
CA GLU A 15 12.45 -45.31 -0.45
C GLU A 15 13.38 -45.53 0.76
N VAL A 16 14.62 -45.04 0.68
CA VAL A 16 15.64 -45.24 1.73
C VAL A 16 15.62 -44.12 2.77
N LYS A 17 15.34 -42.88 2.38
CA LYS A 17 15.40 -41.68 3.23
C LYS A 17 14.05 -40.96 3.23
N THR A 18 13.69 -40.43 4.38
CA THR A 18 12.42 -39.69 4.52
C THR A 18 12.55 -38.25 4.02
N LEU A 19 11.42 -37.67 3.60
CA LEU A 19 11.28 -36.25 3.29
C LEU A 19 11.59 -35.31 4.48
N GLN A 20 11.85 -35.83 5.68
CA GLN A 20 12.36 -34.98 6.77
C GLN A 20 13.80 -34.49 6.51
N ASN A 21 14.56 -35.19 5.64
CA ASN A 21 15.91 -34.77 5.28
C ASN A 21 15.88 -33.52 4.38
N PRO A 22 16.49 -32.38 4.77
CA PRO A 22 16.51 -31.16 3.97
C PRO A 22 17.11 -31.32 2.57
N MET A 23 18.18 -32.12 2.40
CA MET A 23 18.82 -32.29 1.10
C MET A 23 17.91 -33.05 0.13
N ILE A 24 17.20 -34.08 0.62
CA ILE A 24 16.26 -34.85 -0.20
C ILE A 24 15.08 -33.98 -0.61
N ARG A 25 14.55 -33.15 0.31
CA ARG A 25 13.51 -32.17 -0.05
C ARG A 25 13.97 -31.19 -1.12
N GLN A 26 15.17 -30.64 -1.00
CA GLN A 26 15.71 -29.72 -2.00
C GLN A 26 15.90 -30.40 -3.37
N ALA A 27 16.27 -31.69 -3.38
CA ALA A 27 16.36 -32.48 -4.60
C ALA A 27 14.98 -32.70 -5.24
N VAL A 28 13.96 -33.01 -4.44
CA VAL A 28 12.55 -33.11 -4.89
C VAL A 28 12.09 -31.78 -5.48
N ASP A 29 12.27 -30.66 -4.76
CA ASP A 29 11.91 -29.32 -5.25
C ASP A 29 12.54 -29.02 -6.61
N SER A 30 13.85 -29.25 -6.73
CA SER A 30 14.60 -29.00 -7.95
C SER A 30 14.09 -29.89 -9.09
N PHE A 31 13.87 -31.18 -8.82
CA PHE A 31 13.37 -32.13 -9.82
C PHE A 31 12.02 -31.70 -10.39
N TYR A 32 11.03 -31.43 -9.54
CA TYR A 32 9.70 -31.01 -10.00
C TYR A 32 9.75 -29.65 -10.71
N PHE A 33 10.60 -28.72 -10.26
CA PHE A 33 10.82 -27.44 -10.93
C PHE A 33 11.32 -27.63 -12.37
N TYR A 34 12.33 -28.48 -12.58
CA TYR A 34 12.85 -28.75 -13.93
C TYR A 34 11.83 -29.49 -14.80
N CYS A 35 11.10 -30.47 -14.25
CA CYS A 35 10.00 -31.12 -14.96
C CYS A 35 8.94 -30.11 -15.43
N ALA A 36 8.52 -29.19 -14.57
CA ALA A 36 7.55 -28.16 -14.91
C ALA A 36 8.07 -27.23 -16.02
N HIS A 37 9.33 -26.79 -15.93
CA HIS A 37 9.97 -25.95 -16.94
C HIS A 37 10.10 -26.65 -18.30
N GLU A 38 10.41 -27.94 -18.31
CA GLU A 38 10.51 -28.72 -19.55
C GLU A 38 9.13 -29.01 -20.16
N ALA A 39 8.10 -29.23 -19.32
CA ALA A 39 6.72 -29.39 -19.76
C ALA A 39 6.15 -28.10 -20.38
N GLU A 40 6.43 -26.93 -19.80
CA GLU A 40 6.03 -25.62 -20.37
C GLU A 40 6.63 -25.38 -21.77
N LYS A 41 7.82 -25.94 -22.04
CA LYS A 41 8.50 -25.84 -23.34
C LYS A 41 8.10 -26.95 -24.32
N ASN A 42 7.11 -27.78 -23.99
CA ASN A 42 6.74 -28.99 -24.75
C ASN A 42 7.91 -29.99 -24.93
N GLY A 43 8.91 -29.95 -24.05
CA GLY A 43 10.07 -30.86 -24.09
C GLY A 43 9.84 -32.18 -23.36
N LEU A 44 8.86 -32.21 -22.44
CA LEU A 44 8.60 -33.37 -21.58
C LEU A 44 7.66 -34.37 -22.26
N ARG A 45 8.08 -35.63 -22.39
CA ARG A 45 7.24 -36.71 -22.93
C ARG A 45 5.99 -36.92 -22.06
N GLU A 46 4.83 -37.05 -22.71
CA GLU A 46 3.53 -37.19 -22.05
C GLU A 46 3.46 -38.41 -21.10
N ASP A 47 3.98 -39.56 -21.52
CA ASP A 47 4.02 -40.77 -20.67
C ASP A 47 4.84 -40.54 -19.39
N PHE A 48 5.98 -39.86 -19.54
CA PHE A 48 6.85 -39.56 -18.42
C PHE A 48 6.23 -38.51 -17.48
N ARG A 49 5.55 -37.51 -18.04
CA ARG A 49 4.77 -36.52 -17.26
C ARG A 49 3.74 -37.21 -16.37
N ARG A 50 2.95 -38.14 -16.93
CA ARG A 50 1.96 -38.93 -16.18
C ARG A 50 2.61 -39.75 -15.09
N GLN A 51 3.70 -40.45 -15.41
CA GLN A 51 4.46 -41.23 -14.42
C GLN A 51 4.95 -40.37 -13.24
N VAL A 52 5.44 -39.17 -13.51
CA VAL A 52 5.88 -38.21 -12.47
C VAL A 52 4.70 -37.75 -11.61
N LEU A 53 3.55 -37.45 -12.23
CA LEU A 53 2.34 -37.02 -11.53
C LEU A 53 1.75 -38.13 -10.66
N ASP A 54 1.68 -39.36 -11.17
CA ASP A 54 1.19 -40.52 -10.43
C ASP A 54 2.07 -40.80 -9.21
N TYR A 55 3.39 -40.74 -9.38
CA TYR A 55 4.33 -40.88 -8.28
C TYR A 55 4.16 -39.79 -7.23
N PHE A 56 3.93 -38.53 -7.65
CA PHE A 56 3.64 -37.45 -6.71
C PHE A 56 2.44 -37.77 -5.83
N HIS A 57 1.31 -38.13 -6.42
CA HIS A 57 0.06 -38.39 -5.68
C HIS A 57 0.12 -39.65 -4.82
N GLN A 58 0.82 -40.69 -5.27
CA GLN A 58 0.86 -41.98 -4.59
C GLN A 58 1.97 -42.11 -3.56
N LYS A 59 3.05 -41.33 -3.65
CA LYS A 59 4.26 -41.53 -2.83
C LYS A 59 4.78 -40.26 -2.18
N VAL A 60 4.57 -39.09 -2.78
CA VAL A 60 5.09 -37.81 -2.24
C VAL A 60 4.05 -37.07 -1.42
N PHE A 61 2.82 -36.94 -1.91
CA PHE A 61 1.72 -36.25 -1.23
C PHE A 61 0.67 -37.22 -0.68
N LEU A 62 1.09 -37.98 0.33
CA LEU A 62 0.26 -38.90 1.10
C LEU A 62 -0.57 -38.14 2.14
N TYR A 63 -1.77 -37.75 1.74
CA TYR A 63 -2.81 -37.24 2.64
C TYR A 63 -4.13 -37.89 2.23
N GLN A 64 -4.76 -38.60 3.16
CA GLN A 64 -6.07 -39.22 3.02
C GLN A 64 -7.00 -38.60 4.06
N ASP A 65 -8.24 -38.32 3.66
CA ASP A 65 -9.23 -37.61 4.50
C ASP A 65 -9.65 -38.41 5.76
N GLU A 66 -9.23 -39.67 5.91
CA GLU A 66 -9.75 -40.60 6.94
C GLU A 66 -8.68 -41.25 7.87
N ASP A 67 -7.37 -41.07 7.64
CA ASP A 67 -6.33 -41.75 8.44
C ASP A 67 -5.51 -40.79 9.34
N GLU A 68 -5.70 -40.90 10.65
CA GLU A 68 -5.06 -40.14 11.74
C GLU A 68 -3.54 -40.35 11.90
N ILE A 69 -2.85 -41.05 10.99
CA ILE A 69 -1.56 -41.66 11.38
C ILE A 69 -0.42 -40.62 11.48
N LYS A 70 -0.40 -39.53 10.68
CA LYS A 70 0.50 -38.37 10.88
C LYS A 70 -0.06 -37.07 10.25
N PRO A 71 -0.04 -35.92 10.96
CA PRO A 71 -0.47 -34.65 10.37
C PRO A 71 0.50 -34.19 9.26
N PHE A 72 -0.04 -33.78 8.11
CA PHE A 72 0.74 -33.11 7.06
C PHE A 72 1.22 -31.75 7.58
N VAL A 73 2.53 -31.49 7.49
CA VAL A 73 3.09 -30.19 7.88
C VAL A 73 3.83 -29.59 6.69
N MET A 74 3.27 -28.52 6.14
CA MET A 74 3.87 -27.77 5.02
C MET A 74 5.32 -27.36 5.36
N GLY A 75 6.23 -27.60 4.41
CA GLY A 75 7.65 -27.30 4.59
C GLY A 75 8.40 -28.27 5.52
N LYS A 76 7.75 -29.27 6.13
CA LYS A 76 8.39 -30.43 6.76
C LYS A 76 8.16 -31.71 5.95
N SER A 77 6.92 -31.92 5.49
CA SER A 77 6.55 -33.03 4.61
C SER A 77 6.97 -32.74 3.17
N VAL A 78 6.48 -31.64 2.59
CA VAL A 78 6.81 -31.20 1.23
C VAL A 78 6.84 -29.67 1.21
N ASN A 79 7.73 -29.07 0.43
CA ASN A 79 7.76 -27.62 0.28
C ASN A 79 6.67 -27.14 -0.68
N GLU A 80 6.12 -25.96 -0.42
CA GLU A 80 5.02 -25.41 -1.22
C GLU A 80 5.38 -25.24 -2.71
N ALA A 81 6.65 -24.94 -3.00
CA ALA A 81 7.15 -24.77 -4.37
C ALA A 81 6.96 -26.01 -5.26
N VAL A 82 6.97 -27.22 -4.66
CA VAL A 82 6.68 -28.47 -5.38
C VAL A 82 5.25 -28.46 -5.90
N PHE A 83 4.29 -28.03 -5.09
CA PHE A 83 2.89 -27.98 -5.49
C PHE A 83 2.68 -27.02 -6.67
N GLY A 84 3.31 -25.84 -6.65
CA GLY A 84 3.29 -24.93 -7.81
C GLY A 84 3.84 -25.58 -9.09
N SER A 85 4.89 -26.40 -8.97
CA SER A 85 5.48 -27.13 -10.10
C SER A 85 4.57 -28.28 -10.59
N VAL A 86 3.95 -29.03 -9.68
CA VAL A 86 3.00 -30.11 -10.01
C VAL A 86 1.73 -29.57 -10.64
N ILE A 87 1.26 -28.41 -10.19
CA ILE A 87 0.13 -27.70 -10.83
C ILE A 87 0.50 -27.38 -12.28
N LYS A 88 1.67 -26.80 -12.55
CA LYS A 88 2.15 -26.54 -13.91
C LYS A 88 2.22 -27.82 -14.76
N LEU A 89 2.64 -28.95 -14.18
CA LEU A 89 2.66 -30.24 -14.86
C LEU A 89 1.26 -30.76 -15.24
N HIS A 90 0.26 -30.60 -14.37
CA HIS A 90 -1.14 -30.91 -14.71
C HIS A 90 -1.64 -30.02 -15.86
N LEU A 91 -1.37 -28.72 -15.77
CA LEU A 91 -1.79 -27.73 -16.77
C LEU A 91 -1.12 -27.94 -18.13
N ALA A 92 0.14 -28.39 -18.17
CA ALA A 92 0.82 -28.74 -19.41
C ALA A 92 0.11 -29.90 -20.16
N GLY A 93 -0.60 -30.77 -19.43
CA GLY A 93 -1.46 -31.81 -20.01
C GLY A 93 -2.91 -31.40 -20.24
N GLY A 94 -3.27 -30.14 -19.97
CA GLY A 94 -4.65 -29.65 -20.06
C GLY A 94 -5.59 -30.12 -18.94
N ASP A 95 -5.08 -30.74 -17.87
CA ASP A 95 -5.91 -31.24 -16.75
C ASP A 95 -6.11 -30.17 -15.67
N THR A 96 -6.95 -29.18 -15.98
CA THR A 96 -7.28 -28.07 -15.07
C THR A 96 -8.01 -28.52 -13.81
N GLU A 97 -8.79 -29.60 -13.90
CA GLU A 97 -9.56 -30.14 -12.79
C GLU A 97 -8.68 -30.92 -11.81
N ALA A 98 -7.71 -31.70 -12.28
CA ALA A 98 -6.71 -32.29 -11.39
C ALA A 98 -5.86 -31.23 -10.70
N ALA A 99 -5.47 -30.16 -11.40
CA ALA A 99 -4.76 -29.03 -10.80
C ALA A 99 -5.57 -28.36 -9.68
N TRP A 100 -6.87 -28.09 -9.91
CA TRP A 100 -7.75 -27.50 -8.90
C TRP A 100 -8.04 -28.45 -7.72
N ARG A 101 -8.22 -29.75 -7.98
CA ARG A 101 -8.35 -30.76 -6.93
C ARG A 101 -7.10 -30.82 -6.05
N LEU A 102 -5.91 -30.71 -6.63
CA LEU A 102 -4.66 -30.67 -5.87
C LEU A 102 -4.59 -29.43 -4.96
N ILE A 103 -4.94 -28.24 -5.46
CA ILE A 103 -5.03 -27.02 -4.63
C ILE A 103 -6.02 -27.22 -3.49
N SER A 104 -7.21 -27.76 -3.77
CA SER A 104 -8.26 -27.99 -2.77
C SER A 104 -7.85 -29.01 -1.72
N LYS A 105 -7.14 -30.07 -2.12
CA LYS A 105 -6.56 -31.08 -1.22
C LYS A 105 -5.45 -30.49 -0.35
N LEU A 106 -4.58 -29.67 -0.93
CA LEU A 106 -3.54 -28.95 -0.20
C LEU A 106 -4.12 -28.01 0.85
N LYS A 107 -5.16 -27.25 0.50
CA LYS A 107 -5.86 -26.36 1.44
C LYS A 107 -6.39 -27.11 2.66
N ARG A 108 -7.02 -28.27 2.46
CA ARG A 108 -7.52 -29.11 3.56
C ARG A 108 -6.38 -29.61 4.44
N ALA A 109 -5.34 -30.17 3.83
CA ALA A 109 -4.17 -30.68 4.55
C ALA A 109 -3.46 -29.60 5.38
N VAL A 110 -3.40 -28.36 4.89
CA VAL A 110 -2.80 -27.22 5.62
C VAL A 110 -3.69 -26.74 6.76
N LYS A 111 -5.02 -26.75 6.59
CA LYS A 111 -5.97 -26.37 7.66
C LYS A 111 -5.95 -27.38 8.82
N ASP A 112 -5.97 -28.67 8.51
CA ASP A 112 -6.00 -29.72 9.53
C ASP A 112 -4.68 -29.84 10.31
N GLY A 113 -3.56 -29.51 9.67
CA GLY A 113 -2.24 -29.47 10.31
C GLY A 113 -2.00 -28.26 11.21
N ALA A 114 -2.83 -27.20 11.13
CA ALA A 114 -2.67 -25.95 11.86
C ALA A 114 -3.33 -26.02 13.26
N VAL A 115 -2.77 -26.85 14.15
CA VAL A 115 -3.39 -27.11 15.47
C VAL A 115 -3.22 -25.96 16.47
N LYS A 116 -2.33 -24.97 16.29
CA LYS A 116 -2.12 -23.91 17.33
C LYS A 116 -1.77 -22.48 16.92
N ASP A 117 -1.42 -22.17 15.67
CA ASP A 117 -1.02 -20.80 15.29
C ASP A 117 -1.51 -20.45 13.87
N GLY A 118 -2.55 -19.62 13.78
CA GLY A 118 -2.99 -18.94 12.55
C GLY A 118 -3.45 -19.83 11.38
N ALA A 119 -4.38 -19.32 10.56
CA ALA A 119 -4.68 -19.95 9.29
C ALA A 119 -3.47 -19.79 8.34
N VAL A 120 -2.70 -20.86 8.12
CA VAL A 120 -1.59 -20.85 7.16
C VAL A 120 -2.15 -20.61 5.75
N LYS A 121 -1.89 -19.43 5.19
CA LYS A 121 -2.30 -19.06 3.83
C LYS A 121 -1.33 -19.62 2.80
N LEU A 122 -1.85 -19.97 1.63
CA LEU A 122 -1.02 -20.38 0.51
C LEU A 122 -0.39 -19.13 -0.13
N HIS A 123 0.81 -19.29 -0.68
CA HIS A 123 1.41 -18.26 -1.50
C HIS A 123 0.69 -18.18 -2.85
N PHE A 124 0.47 -16.95 -3.31
CA PHE A 124 -0.21 -16.71 -4.58
C PHE A 124 0.48 -17.40 -5.77
N ARG A 125 1.82 -17.45 -5.78
CA ARG A 125 2.61 -18.16 -6.80
C ARG A 125 2.27 -19.64 -6.98
N THR A 126 1.66 -20.26 -5.96
CA THR A 126 1.26 -21.67 -5.99
C THR A 126 -0.04 -21.84 -6.76
N VAL A 127 -0.97 -20.89 -6.64
CA VAL A 127 -2.31 -20.94 -7.26
C VAL A 127 -2.38 -20.16 -8.57
N SER A 128 -1.51 -19.18 -8.78
CA SER A 128 -1.51 -18.31 -9.96
C SER A 128 -1.39 -19.04 -11.31
N PRO A 129 -0.60 -20.13 -11.47
CA PRO A 129 -0.47 -20.77 -12.77
C PRO A 129 -1.79 -21.29 -13.32
N LEU A 130 -2.70 -21.74 -12.45
CA LEU A 130 -4.03 -22.20 -12.84
C LEU A 130 -4.87 -21.05 -13.40
N LEU A 131 -4.90 -19.91 -12.70
CA LEU A 131 -5.65 -18.73 -13.13
C LEU A 131 -5.13 -18.19 -14.46
N GLU A 132 -3.81 -18.10 -14.61
CA GLU A 132 -3.15 -17.70 -15.85
C GLU A 132 -3.49 -18.66 -17.00
N HIS A 133 -3.43 -19.97 -16.76
CA HIS A 133 -3.75 -20.97 -17.76
C HIS A 133 -5.20 -20.84 -18.23
N GLU A 134 -6.17 -20.75 -17.31
CA GLU A 134 -7.58 -20.58 -17.69
C GLU A 134 -7.84 -19.28 -18.45
N CYS A 135 -7.21 -18.17 -18.05
CA CYS A 135 -7.30 -16.90 -18.77
C CYS A 135 -6.76 -17.01 -20.20
N ARG A 136 -5.61 -17.69 -20.40
CA ARG A 136 -5.02 -17.91 -21.73
C ARG A 136 -5.89 -18.80 -22.63
N HIS A 137 -6.67 -19.71 -22.06
CA HIS A 137 -7.55 -20.63 -22.78
C HIS A 137 -9.00 -20.15 -22.89
N ASN A 138 -9.26 -18.85 -22.70
CA ASN A 138 -10.59 -18.23 -22.76
C ASN A 138 -11.61 -18.77 -21.75
N GLN A 139 -11.16 -19.36 -20.64
CA GLN A 139 -12.02 -19.89 -19.57
C GLN A 139 -12.22 -18.86 -18.44
N PHE A 140 -12.58 -17.63 -18.80
CA PHE A 140 -12.66 -16.50 -17.86
C PHE A 140 -13.60 -16.76 -16.67
N LEU A 141 -14.80 -17.30 -16.88
CA LEU A 141 -15.77 -17.50 -15.79
C LEU A 141 -15.27 -18.50 -14.74
N SER A 142 -14.56 -19.55 -15.18
CA SER A 142 -13.90 -20.50 -14.28
C SER A 142 -12.81 -19.81 -13.46
N ALA A 143 -11.92 -19.08 -14.13
CA ALA A 143 -10.83 -18.35 -13.49
C ALA A 143 -11.36 -17.32 -12.49
N TYR A 144 -12.40 -16.57 -12.86
CA TYR A 144 -13.05 -15.59 -11.99
C TYR A 144 -13.65 -16.25 -10.75
N SER A 145 -14.44 -17.32 -10.91
CA SER A 145 -15.03 -18.05 -9.78
C SER A 145 -13.96 -18.59 -8.82
N LYS A 146 -12.90 -19.20 -9.35
CA LYS A 146 -11.77 -19.72 -8.56
C LYS A 146 -11.01 -18.60 -7.84
N TRP A 147 -10.82 -17.44 -8.48
CA TRP A 147 -10.22 -16.26 -7.86
C TRP A 147 -11.09 -15.71 -6.72
N GLN A 148 -12.41 -15.59 -6.93
CA GLN A 148 -13.33 -15.12 -5.88
C GLN A 148 -13.28 -16.04 -4.65
N GLN A 149 -13.13 -17.35 -4.85
CA GLN A 149 -12.94 -18.31 -3.75
C GLN A 149 -11.57 -18.14 -3.06
N LEU A 150 -10.50 -17.90 -3.83
CA LEU A 150 -9.14 -17.77 -3.28
C LEU A 150 -8.95 -16.49 -2.45
N LYS A 151 -9.46 -15.35 -2.93
CA LYS A 151 -9.16 -14.04 -2.33
C LYS A 151 -9.76 -13.80 -0.95
N GLN A 152 -10.80 -14.54 -0.57
CA GLN A 152 -11.48 -14.34 0.72
C GLN A 152 -10.63 -14.80 1.91
N HIS A 153 -9.92 -15.93 1.79
CA HIS A 153 -9.25 -16.55 2.95
C HIS A 153 -7.89 -17.20 2.64
N ASP A 154 -7.51 -17.39 1.38
CA ASP A 154 -6.47 -18.38 1.04
C ASP A 154 -5.15 -17.80 0.54
N VAL A 155 -5.11 -16.50 0.21
CA VAL A 155 -3.92 -15.82 -0.32
C VAL A 155 -3.66 -14.48 0.34
N GLU A 156 -2.38 -14.16 0.51
CA GLU A 156 -1.92 -12.84 0.96
C GLU A 156 -1.78 -11.89 -0.24
N TRP A 157 -2.34 -10.68 -0.13
CA TRP A 157 -2.20 -9.64 -1.14
C TRP A 157 -0.74 -9.24 -1.32
N THR A 158 -0.22 -9.35 -2.54
CA THR A 158 1.17 -8.99 -2.87
C THR A 158 1.24 -8.31 -4.23
N SER A 159 2.26 -7.49 -4.46
CA SER A 159 2.49 -6.85 -5.77
C SER A 159 2.73 -7.86 -6.89
N ALA A 160 3.22 -9.07 -6.56
CA ALA A 160 3.41 -10.16 -7.51
C ALA A 160 2.09 -10.67 -8.15
N MET A 161 0.93 -10.23 -7.66
CA MET A 161 -0.37 -10.55 -8.22
C MET A 161 -0.75 -9.71 -9.46
N GLU A 162 -0.06 -8.58 -9.70
CA GLU A 162 -0.41 -7.62 -10.75
C GLU A 162 -0.61 -8.32 -12.10
N ASP A 163 0.37 -9.10 -12.56
CA ASP A 163 0.36 -9.73 -13.88
C ASP A 163 -0.86 -10.63 -14.10
N VAL A 164 -1.26 -11.36 -13.06
CA VAL A 164 -2.37 -12.31 -13.13
C VAL A 164 -3.70 -11.58 -13.10
N LEU A 165 -3.85 -10.57 -12.25
CA LEU A 165 -5.06 -9.75 -12.19
C LEU A 165 -5.25 -8.95 -13.48
N VAL A 166 -4.17 -8.43 -14.07
CA VAL A 166 -4.22 -7.80 -15.39
C VAL A 166 -4.62 -8.82 -16.47
N GLN A 167 -4.08 -10.04 -16.44
CA GLN A 167 -4.50 -11.10 -17.35
C GLN A 167 -5.98 -11.46 -17.18
N MET A 168 -6.51 -11.46 -15.95
CA MET A 168 -7.93 -11.66 -15.68
C MET A 168 -8.79 -10.52 -16.23
N VAL A 169 -8.35 -9.27 -16.09
CA VAL A 169 -9.03 -8.11 -16.72
C VAL A 169 -9.06 -8.26 -18.24
N ILE A 170 -7.93 -8.62 -18.85
CA ILE A 170 -7.84 -8.89 -20.29
C ILE A 170 -8.79 -10.02 -20.71
N ALA A 171 -8.83 -11.12 -19.94
CA ALA A 171 -9.72 -12.24 -20.20
C ALA A 171 -11.21 -11.87 -20.05
N CYS A 172 -11.55 -11.01 -19.09
CA CYS A 172 -12.90 -10.47 -18.90
C CYS A 172 -13.36 -9.69 -20.13
N VAL A 173 -12.52 -8.77 -20.61
CA VAL A 173 -12.78 -7.96 -21.81
C VAL A 173 -12.93 -8.83 -23.06
N LYS A 174 -12.06 -9.82 -23.25
CA LYS A 174 -12.14 -10.78 -24.36
C LYS A 174 -13.40 -11.64 -24.29
N HIS A 175 -13.77 -12.11 -23.10
CA HIS A 175 -14.98 -12.89 -22.90
C HIS A 175 -16.23 -12.08 -23.26
N ASN A 176 -16.33 -10.83 -22.80
CA ASN A 176 -17.45 -9.95 -23.13
C ASN A 176 -17.56 -9.73 -24.66
N LYS A 177 -16.44 -9.48 -25.34
CA LYS A 177 -16.40 -9.37 -26.82
C LYS A 177 -16.91 -10.64 -27.52
N GLN A 178 -16.51 -11.82 -27.04
CA GLN A 178 -16.94 -13.10 -27.63
C GLN A 178 -18.44 -13.34 -27.43
N GLN A 179 -18.99 -12.98 -26.27
CA GLN A 179 -20.43 -13.08 -26.00
C GLN A 179 -21.24 -12.11 -26.87
N LEU A 180 -20.75 -10.87 -27.06
CA LEU A 180 -21.35 -9.88 -27.96
C LEU A 180 -21.49 -10.39 -29.40
N LYS A 181 -20.55 -11.21 -29.88
CA LYS A 181 -20.58 -11.79 -31.23
C LYS A 181 -21.56 -12.96 -31.38
N LYS A 182 -21.92 -13.65 -30.29
CA LYS A 182 -22.79 -14.84 -30.32
C LYS A 182 -24.28 -14.49 -30.22
N ASP A 183 -24.62 -13.45 -29.46
CA ASP A 183 -26.00 -13.13 -29.09
C ASP A 183 -26.48 -11.79 -29.69
N SER A 184 -26.59 -11.72 -31.02
CA SER A 184 -27.01 -10.49 -31.72
C SER A 184 -28.53 -10.26 -31.77
N THR A 185 -29.36 -11.04 -31.07
CA THR A 185 -30.81 -11.13 -31.35
C THR A 185 -31.78 -10.84 -30.18
N ASP A 186 -31.30 -10.55 -28.96
CA ASP A 186 -32.18 -10.43 -27.78
C ASP A 186 -31.76 -9.28 -26.82
N MET A 187 -32.58 -8.23 -26.74
CA MET A 187 -32.27 -6.99 -26.00
C MET A 187 -32.28 -7.16 -24.47
N LEU A 188 -33.17 -7.98 -23.90
CA LEU A 188 -33.23 -8.18 -22.44
C LEU A 188 -31.99 -8.90 -21.89
N LYS A 189 -31.37 -9.76 -22.70
CA LYS A 189 -30.12 -10.44 -22.35
C LYS A 189 -28.92 -9.48 -22.33
N ILE A 190 -29.00 -8.38 -23.08
CA ILE A 190 -27.90 -7.41 -23.21
C ILE A 190 -27.75 -6.57 -21.95
N GLU A 191 -28.84 -6.03 -21.39
CA GLU A 191 -28.81 -5.23 -20.16
C GLU A 191 -28.28 -6.03 -18.95
N THR A 192 -28.80 -7.25 -18.76
CA THR A 192 -28.35 -8.14 -17.68
C THR A 192 -26.86 -8.49 -17.83
N ARG A 193 -26.39 -8.71 -19.06
CA ARG A 193 -24.99 -9.00 -19.36
C ARG A 193 -24.07 -7.80 -19.10
N GLU A 194 -24.47 -6.60 -19.50
CA GLU A 194 -23.70 -5.38 -19.24
C GLU A 194 -23.55 -5.13 -17.74
N SER A 195 -24.60 -5.38 -16.98
CA SER A 195 -24.55 -5.36 -15.52
C SER A 195 -23.56 -6.37 -14.96
N HIS A 196 -23.56 -7.62 -15.44
CA HIS A 196 -22.60 -8.63 -15.02
C HIS A 196 -21.15 -8.29 -15.39
N PHE A 197 -20.89 -7.84 -16.62
CA PHE A 197 -19.57 -7.42 -17.06
C PHE A 197 -19.06 -6.24 -16.22
N HIS A 198 -19.91 -5.25 -15.99
CA HIS A 198 -19.59 -4.11 -15.14
C HIS A 198 -19.25 -4.54 -13.71
N ALA A 199 -20.06 -5.42 -13.10
CA ALA A 199 -19.79 -5.93 -11.76
C ALA A 199 -18.46 -6.72 -11.68
N GLN A 200 -18.17 -7.56 -12.69
CA GLN A 200 -16.91 -8.30 -12.78
C GLN A 200 -15.71 -7.37 -12.93
N MET A 201 -15.80 -6.37 -13.81
CA MET A 201 -14.75 -5.38 -14.01
C MET A 201 -14.52 -4.55 -12.76
N THR A 202 -15.58 -4.08 -12.11
CA THR A 202 -15.50 -3.33 -10.84
C THR A 202 -14.82 -4.17 -9.75
N SER A 203 -15.18 -5.44 -9.60
CA SER A 203 -14.48 -6.34 -8.65
C SER A 203 -13.01 -6.53 -9.03
N LEU A 204 -12.67 -6.75 -10.31
CA LEU A 204 -11.30 -7.02 -10.72
C LEU A 204 -10.41 -5.78 -10.58
N LEU A 205 -10.90 -4.59 -10.90
CA LEU A 205 -10.14 -3.36 -10.71
C LEU A 205 -10.00 -3.01 -9.23
N HIS A 206 -11.01 -3.30 -8.41
CA HIS A 206 -10.89 -3.23 -6.96
C HIS A 206 -9.84 -4.21 -6.43
N ASP A 207 -9.79 -5.44 -6.93
CA ASP A 207 -8.75 -6.40 -6.52
C ASP A 207 -7.36 -5.94 -7.02
N LEU A 208 -7.27 -5.40 -8.24
CA LEU A 208 -6.03 -4.91 -8.82
C LEU A 208 -5.44 -3.75 -8.02
N GLN A 209 -6.27 -2.79 -7.57
CA GLN A 209 -5.76 -1.65 -6.81
C GLN A 209 -5.16 -2.02 -5.43
N LEU A 210 -5.60 -3.14 -4.85
CA LEU A 210 -5.03 -3.67 -3.60
C LEU A 210 -3.62 -4.24 -3.79
N THR A 211 -3.26 -4.57 -5.03
CA THR A 211 -1.96 -5.15 -5.41
C THR A 211 -1.01 -4.13 -6.00
N CYS A 212 -1.52 -3.24 -6.84
CA CYS A 212 -0.77 -2.18 -7.48
C CYS A 212 -1.62 -0.90 -7.58
N ARG A 213 -1.06 0.24 -7.18
CA ARG A 213 -1.71 1.55 -7.39
C ARG A 213 -1.51 2.06 -8.81
N GLU A 214 -0.41 1.68 -9.44
CA GLU A 214 -0.08 2.03 -10.83
C GLU A 214 0.28 0.75 -11.56
N VAL A 215 -0.28 0.54 -12.75
CA VAL A 215 0.06 -0.63 -13.58
C VAL A 215 1.42 -0.42 -14.23
N SER A 216 2.21 -1.49 -14.30
CA SER A 216 3.49 -1.48 -14.98
C SER A 216 3.32 -1.19 -16.48
N PRO A 217 4.31 -0.55 -17.14
CA PRO A 217 4.25 -0.27 -18.58
C PRO A 217 3.95 -1.51 -19.47
N PRO A 218 4.52 -2.72 -19.23
CA PRO A 218 4.18 -3.91 -20.01
C PRO A 218 2.71 -4.31 -19.86
N ASN A 219 2.18 -4.27 -18.64
CA ASN A 219 0.77 -4.58 -18.37
C ASN A 219 -0.17 -3.52 -18.95
N ALA A 220 0.20 -2.24 -18.89
CA ALA A 220 -0.54 -1.17 -19.56
C ALA A 220 -0.61 -1.37 -21.08
N GLN A 221 0.49 -1.82 -21.70
CA GLN A 221 0.51 -2.15 -23.13
C GLN A 221 -0.39 -3.37 -23.42
N GLY A 222 -0.36 -4.41 -22.60
CA GLY A 222 -1.24 -5.57 -22.72
C GLY A 222 -2.72 -5.20 -22.63
N LEU A 223 -3.09 -4.35 -21.67
CA LEU A 223 -4.44 -3.79 -21.53
C LEU A 223 -4.84 -3.00 -22.77
N MET A 224 -3.96 -2.10 -23.24
CA MET A 224 -4.20 -1.29 -24.43
C MET A 224 -4.51 -2.15 -25.66
N HIS A 225 -3.76 -3.21 -25.90
CA HIS A 225 -4.02 -4.14 -27.00
C HIS A 225 -5.36 -4.87 -26.81
N ALA A 226 -5.62 -5.42 -25.63
CA ALA A 226 -6.86 -6.16 -25.36
C ALA A 226 -8.13 -5.30 -25.50
N PHE A 227 -8.10 -4.07 -25.02
CA PHE A 227 -9.23 -3.14 -25.15
C PHE A 227 -9.44 -2.70 -26.59
N ARG A 228 -8.37 -2.39 -27.34
CA ARG A 228 -8.48 -2.09 -28.79
C ARG A 228 -9.03 -3.27 -29.58
N ASP A 229 -8.54 -4.47 -29.29
CA ASP A 229 -9.06 -5.70 -29.88
C ASP A 229 -10.55 -5.84 -29.57
N ALA A 230 -11.03 -5.41 -28.39
CA ALA A 230 -12.44 -5.42 -28.04
C ALA A 230 -13.25 -4.21 -28.52
N ASN A 231 -12.73 -3.43 -29.47
CA ASN A 231 -13.37 -2.24 -30.07
C ASN A 231 -13.56 -1.06 -29.12
N TYR A 232 -12.76 -0.94 -28.07
CA TYR A 232 -12.73 0.26 -27.23
C TYR A 232 -11.86 1.35 -27.87
N ALA A 233 -12.25 2.60 -27.70
CA ALA A 233 -11.38 3.74 -27.88
C ALA A 233 -10.36 3.76 -26.73
N VAL A 234 -9.07 3.69 -27.07
CA VAL A 234 -7.99 3.64 -26.08
C VAL A 234 -6.97 4.75 -26.33
N LYS A 235 -6.82 5.65 -25.35
CA LYS A 235 -5.94 6.82 -25.39
C LYS A 235 -5.07 6.91 -24.14
N THR A 236 -3.90 7.53 -24.27
CA THR A 236 -3.00 7.79 -23.14
C THR A 236 -3.03 9.28 -22.80
N VAL A 237 -3.18 9.60 -21.51
CA VAL A 237 -3.12 10.97 -20.98
C VAL A 237 -1.78 11.17 -20.28
N SER A 238 -1.13 12.31 -20.54
CA SER A 238 0.29 12.53 -20.22
C SER A 238 0.56 13.17 -18.86
N SER A 239 -0.47 13.51 -18.07
CA SER A 239 -0.28 14.06 -16.72
C SER A 239 -1.55 13.97 -15.87
N ASP A 240 -1.37 14.08 -14.54
CA ASP A 240 -2.47 14.25 -13.59
C ASP A 240 -3.21 15.58 -13.73
N VAL A 241 -2.49 16.63 -14.12
CA VAL A 241 -3.08 17.96 -14.27
C VAL A 241 -4.22 17.93 -15.29
N GLN A 242 -4.05 17.16 -16.37
CA GLN A 242 -5.09 16.99 -17.38
C GLN A 242 -6.30 16.18 -16.89
N MET A 243 -6.15 15.37 -15.84
CA MET A 243 -7.23 14.53 -15.29
C MET A 243 -8.01 15.20 -14.13
N ARG A 244 -7.59 16.38 -13.66
CA ARG A 244 -8.13 17.01 -12.42
C ARG A 244 -9.62 17.31 -12.46
N ALA A 245 -10.11 17.86 -13.57
CA ALA A 245 -11.53 18.13 -13.73
C ALA A 245 -12.25 16.86 -14.20
N GLN A 246 -11.91 16.42 -15.41
CA GLN A 246 -12.45 15.25 -16.06
C GLN A 246 -11.38 14.62 -16.97
N CYS A 247 -11.53 13.35 -17.30
CA CYS A 247 -10.68 12.70 -18.27
C CYS A 247 -10.85 13.38 -19.65
N PRO A 248 -9.78 13.90 -20.29
CA PRO A 248 -9.87 14.59 -21.57
C PRO A 248 -10.23 13.64 -22.73
N CYS A 249 -10.18 12.33 -22.50
CA CYS A 249 -10.50 11.33 -23.51
C CYS A 249 -11.99 10.98 -23.53
N CYS A 250 -12.61 10.82 -22.36
CA CYS A 250 -13.98 10.31 -22.24
C CYS A 250 -14.95 11.23 -21.47
N GLY A 251 -14.49 12.39 -20.99
CA GLY A 251 -15.30 13.36 -20.26
C GLY A 251 -15.69 12.97 -18.83
N HIS A 252 -15.30 11.81 -18.34
CA HIS A 252 -15.67 11.35 -16.99
C HIS A 252 -14.68 11.82 -15.93
N ALA A 253 -15.20 12.29 -14.79
CA ALA A 253 -14.40 12.58 -13.61
C ALA A 253 -13.86 11.27 -12.99
N LEU A 254 -12.61 11.32 -12.53
CA LEU A 254 -12.03 10.22 -11.77
C LEU A 254 -12.57 10.23 -10.33
N LEU A 255 -12.62 9.05 -9.70
CA LEU A 255 -13.12 8.86 -8.36
C LEU A 255 -12.01 9.10 -7.32
N LYS A 256 -12.37 9.79 -6.23
CA LYS A 256 -11.54 9.84 -5.01
C LYS A 256 -11.93 8.70 -4.09
N GLN A 257 -10.94 7.90 -3.68
CA GLN A 257 -11.15 6.89 -2.65
C GLN A 257 -11.01 7.53 -1.28
N GLY A 258 -12.08 7.43 -0.50
CA GLY A 258 -12.09 7.84 0.89
C GLY A 258 -11.77 6.70 1.84
N MET A 259 -11.98 7.00 3.11
CA MET A 259 -12.03 6.05 4.21
C MET A 259 -13.47 5.94 4.66
N SER A 260 -13.99 4.72 4.81
CA SER A 260 -15.31 4.52 5.39
C SER A 260 -15.30 4.78 6.91
N GLU A 261 -16.46 5.07 7.49
CA GLU A 261 -16.58 5.28 8.94
C GLU A 261 -16.08 4.08 9.77
N PRO A 262 -16.38 2.81 9.41
CA PRO A 262 -15.81 1.66 10.13
C PRO A 262 -14.29 1.56 10.02
N GLU A 263 -13.71 1.90 8.87
CA GLU A 263 -12.25 1.93 8.69
C GLU A 263 -11.61 3.05 9.53
N ARG A 264 -12.27 4.21 9.62
CA ARG A 264 -11.83 5.32 10.47
C ARG A 264 -11.85 4.94 11.94
N GLU A 265 -12.93 4.36 12.41
CA GLU A 265 -13.02 3.85 13.79
C GLU A 265 -11.98 2.77 14.05
N ASN A 266 -11.70 1.91 13.07
CA ASN A 266 -10.65 0.91 13.16
C ASN A 266 -9.26 1.55 13.34
N MET A 267 -8.93 2.56 12.54
CA MET A 267 -7.67 3.31 12.69
C MET A 267 -7.58 4.05 14.03
N LEU A 268 -8.66 4.67 14.49
CA LEU A 268 -8.69 5.32 15.81
C LEU A 268 -8.44 4.32 16.93
N ARG A 269 -9.11 3.16 16.91
CA ARG A 269 -8.88 2.08 17.88
C ARG A 269 -7.44 1.58 17.85
N ALA A 270 -6.85 1.42 16.66
CA ALA A 270 -5.45 1.02 16.51
C ALA A 270 -4.46 2.04 17.12
N ILE A 271 -4.75 3.35 17.02
CA ILE A 271 -3.93 4.41 17.65
C ILE A 271 -4.15 4.44 19.17
N GLU A 272 -5.41 4.44 19.61
CA GLU A 272 -5.80 4.65 21.01
C GLU A 272 -5.44 3.47 21.93
N SER A 273 -5.48 2.24 21.40
CA SER A 273 -5.19 1.00 22.15
C SER A 273 -3.70 0.79 22.47
N ARG A 274 -2.81 1.63 21.92
CA ARG A 274 -1.37 1.49 22.14
C ARG A 274 -0.99 1.81 23.58
N ARG A 275 0.11 1.23 24.03
CA ARG A 275 0.77 1.58 25.29
C ARG A 275 1.98 2.47 25.04
N SER A 276 2.19 3.44 25.93
CA SER A 276 3.42 4.22 25.97
C SER A 276 4.63 3.32 26.23
N LYS A 277 5.79 3.65 25.63
CA LYS A 277 7.07 2.96 25.90
C LYS A 277 7.76 3.46 27.17
N VAL A 278 7.25 4.53 27.78
CA VAL A 278 7.84 5.17 28.94
C VAL A 278 7.04 4.77 30.19
N PRO A 279 7.66 4.20 31.22
CA PRO A 279 6.97 3.83 32.46
C PRO A 279 6.33 5.05 33.17
N PRO A 280 5.13 4.91 33.77
CA PRO A 280 4.26 3.73 33.72
C PRO A 280 3.62 3.52 32.33
N GLU A 281 3.42 2.26 31.93
CA GLU A 281 2.83 1.87 30.65
C GLU A 281 1.33 2.19 30.56
N ASN A 282 1.02 3.47 30.49
CA ASN A 282 -0.32 4.00 30.35
C ASN A 282 -0.80 3.90 28.90
N ILE A 283 -2.13 3.89 28.73
CA ILE A 283 -2.78 3.79 27.42
C ILE A 283 -2.65 5.14 26.71
N VAL A 284 -2.22 5.12 25.44
CA VAL A 284 -2.05 6.31 24.59
C VAL A 284 -3.31 7.17 24.56
N LYS A 285 -4.49 6.55 24.56
CA LYS A 285 -5.79 7.22 24.65
C LYS A 285 -5.87 8.29 25.75
N GLU A 286 -5.39 7.99 26.96
CA GLU A 286 -5.51 8.90 28.10
C GLU A 286 -4.70 10.18 27.90
N TYR A 287 -3.55 10.09 27.21
CA TYR A 287 -2.72 11.24 26.88
C TYR A 287 -3.21 12.01 25.65
N LEU A 288 -3.85 11.33 24.70
CA LEU A 288 -4.45 11.97 23.54
C LEU A 288 -5.80 12.63 23.86
N GLN A 289 -6.48 12.23 24.94
CA GLN A 289 -7.81 12.73 25.30
C GLN A 289 -7.86 14.27 25.43
N PRO A 290 -6.94 14.96 26.15
CA PRO A 290 -6.98 16.41 26.24
C PRO A 290 -6.76 17.09 24.87
N PHE A 291 -5.93 16.50 24.02
CA PHE A 291 -5.73 16.98 22.65
C PHE A 291 -6.98 16.77 21.79
N ARG A 292 -7.62 15.62 21.90
CA ARG A 292 -8.89 15.29 21.23
C ARG A 292 -9.94 16.35 21.58
N ASP A 293 -10.13 16.62 22.86
CA ASP A 293 -11.16 17.53 23.35
C ASP A 293 -10.90 18.96 22.87
N TRP A 294 -9.65 19.42 22.95
CA TRP A 294 -9.23 20.71 22.42
C TRP A 294 -9.48 20.84 20.91
N LEU A 295 -9.00 19.87 20.12
CA LEU A 295 -9.11 19.90 18.66
C LEU A 295 -10.57 19.86 18.20
N MET A 296 -11.38 18.99 18.81
CA MET A 296 -12.79 18.84 18.45
C MET A 296 -13.64 20.02 18.90
N LEU A 297 -13.32 20.67 20.01
CA LEU A 297 -14.00 21.90 20.41
C LEU A 297 -13.77 23.02 19.38
N ARG A 298 -12.51 23.21 18.95
CA ARG A 298 -12.16 24.18 17.90
C ARG A 298 -12.87 23.86 16.59
N HIS A 299 -12.84 22.59 16.19
CA HIS A 299 -13.49 22.13 14.96
C HIS A 299 -15.00 22.35 14.97
N LYS A 300 -15.69 21.96 16.04
CA LYS A 300 -17.15 22.15 16.18
C LYS A 300 -17.53 23.64 16.17
N LYS A 301 -16.77 24.48 16.88
CA LYS A 301 -16.99 25.92 16.89
C LYS A 301 -16.87 26.52 15.49
N PHE A 302 -15.84 26.09 14.75
CA PHE A 302 -15.63 26.53 13.37
C PHE A 302 -16.74 26.07 12.43
N GLN A 303 -17.18 24.80 12.52
CA GLN A 303 -18.31 24.31 11.73
C GLN A 303 -19.57 25.15 12.00
N LEU A 304 -19.92 25.36 13.29
CA LEU A 304 -21.10 26.16 13.67
C LEU A 304 -21.06 27.59 13.11
N GLN A 305 -19.87 28.19 13.00
CA GLN A 305 -19.70 29.54 12.46
C GLN A 305 -19.88 29.63 10.94
N HIS A 306 -19.69 28.52 10.21
CA HIS A 306 -19.67 28.50 8.74
C HIS A 306 -20.78 27.63 8.13
N LEU A 307 -21.77 27.20 8.92
CA LEU A 307 -22.94 26.42 8.46
C LEU A 307 -23.79 27.11 7.37
N VAL A 308 -23.58 28.41 7.12
CA VAL A 308 -24.44 29.24 6.24
C VAL A 308 -23.74 29.63 4.92
N GLU A 309 -22.43 29.40 4.79
CA GLU A 309 -21.61 29.93 3.67
C GLU A 309 -21.27 28.88 2.59
N GLU A 310 -21.84 27.66 2.66
CA GLU A 310 -21.48 26.51 1.81
C GLU A 310 -21.75 26.67 0.30
N GLU A 311 -22.43 27.73 -0.15
CA GLU A 311 -22.94 27.80 -1.53
C GLU A 311 -22.02 28.47 -2.57
N LYS A 312 -20.91 29.12 -2.21
CA LYS A 312 -20.18 29.96 -3.20
C LYS A 312 -18.67 29.81 -3.33
N ASP A 313 -17.95 29.38 -2.31
CA ASP A 313 -16.50 29.12 -2.40
C ASP A 313 -16.20 27.78 -1.71
N GLY A 314 -15.22 27.02 -2.23
CA GLY A 314 -15.00 25.61 -1.90
C GLY A 314 -15.00 25.28 -0.39
N LYS A 315 -15.35 24.02 -0.05
CA LYS A 315 -15.51 23.55 1.34
C LYS A 315 -14.33 23.96 2.23
N LEU A 316 -14.61 24.79 3.24
CA LEU A 316 -13.62 25.19 4.24
C LEU A 316 -13.22 23.97 5.10
N LEU A 317 -11.92 23.85 5.38
CA LEU A 317 -11.37 22.68 6.09
C LEU A 317 -10.62 23.10 7.36
N HIS A 318 -10.40 22.13 8.24
CA HIS A 318 -9.54 22.27 9.41
C HIS A 318 -8.17 21.64 9.14
N TYR A 319 -7.13 22.47 9.11
CA TYR A 319 -5.75 22.05 8.92
C TYR A 319 -5.03 21.91 10.24
N VAL A 320 -4.34 20.78 10.41
CA VAL A 320 -3.40 20.56 11.50
C VAL A 320 -1.98 20.61 10.97
N LEU A 321 -1.18 21.53 11.51
CA LEU A 321 0.21 21.72 11.12
C LEU A 321 1.12 20.85 11.99
N ASP A 322 1.92 20.00 11.35
CA ASP A 322 3.03 19.29 11.97
C ASP A 322 4.18 20.29 12.20
N GLY A 323 4.08 21.03 13.31
CA GLY A 323 4.96 22.16 13.62
C GLY A 323 6.45 21.85 13.48
N PRO A 324 6.97 20.76 14.09
CA PRO A 324 8.36 20.36 13.93
C PRO A 324 8.74 20.10 12.48
N ASN A 325 7.95 19.33 11.72
CA ASN A 325 8.28 19.01 10.34
C ASN A 325 8.41 20.28 9.49
N ILE A 326 7.45 21.19 9.60
CA ILE A 326 7.43 22.46 8.86
C ILE A 326 8.62 23.33 9.23
N ALA A 327 8.86 23.51 10.53
CA ALA A 327 9.91 24.41 11.04
C ALA A 327 11.34 23.95 10.73
N TYR A 328 11.53 22.70 10.30
CA TYR A 328 12.82 22.16 9.89
C TYR A 328 12.97 22.03 8.36
N ILE A 329 11.99 22.49 7.57
CA ILE A 329 12.09 22.47 6.10
C ILE A 329 13.29 23.31 5.67
N ASN A 330 14.15 22.69 4.85
CA ASN A 330 15.38 23.29 4.33
C ASN A 330 16.39 23.75 5.41
N GLN A 331 16.34 23.23 6.64
CA GLN A 331 17.22 23.63 7.76
C GLN A 331 18.40 22.67 8.02
N ASN A 332 18.75 21.78 7.09
CA ASN A 332 19.82 20.78 7.27
C ASN A 332 21.25 21.30 6.96
N PHE A 333 21.58 22.55 7.30
CA PHE A 333 22.91 23.14 7.10
C PHE A 333 23.55 23.60 8.43
N GLY A 334 24.81 24.03 8.41
CA GLY A 334 25.61 24.29 9.62
C GLY A 334 25.02 25.32 10.60
N ALA A 335 24.27 26.29 10.09
CA ALA A 335 23.56 27.32 10.86
C ALA A 335 22.03 27.10 10.93
N GLY A 336 21.52 26.03 10.31
CA GLY A 336 20.08 25.77 10.25
C GLY A 336 19.51 25.46 11.63
N THR A 337 18.49 26.21 12.03
CA THR A 337 17.78 25.98 13.29
C THR A 337 16.28 25.89 13.04
N TYR A 338 15.54 25.40 14.02
CA TYR A 338 14.08 25.39 14.00
C TYR A 338 13.53 26.82 13.75
N ARG A 339 12.62 26.96 12.79
CA ARG A 339 12.05 28.23 12.32
C ARG A 339 10.53 28.33 12.51
N LEU A 340 10.13 29.13 13.51
CA LEU A 340 8.71 29.39 13.80
C LEU A 340 7.99 30.18 12.72
N ASP A 341 8.70 31.06 12.03
CA ASP A 341 8.17 31.90 10.98
C ASP A 341 7.77 31.11 9.72
N GLN A 342 8.41 29.96 9.46
CA GLN A 342 7.96 29.01 8.42
C GLN A 342 6.58 28.45 8.73
N VAL A 343 6.38 27.97 9.98
CA VAL A 343 5.07 27.48 10.45
C VAL A 343 4.03 28.59 10.39
N ASP A 344 4.43 29.81 10.77
CA ASP A 344 3.54 30.96 10.76
C ASP A 344 3.11 31.39 9.37
N ALA A 345 4.04 31.37 8.40
CA ALA A 345 3.74 31.67 7.01
C ALA A 345 2.71 30.68 6.44
N VAL A 346 2.89 29.37 6.72
CA VAL A 346 1.91 28.34 6.34
C VAL A 346 0.54 28.57 7.00
N ALA A 347 0.54 28.90 8.30
CA ALA A 347 -0.71 29.16 9.02
C ALA A 347 -1.47 30.37 8.44
N LYS A 348 -0.76 31.48 8.18
CA LYS A 348 -1.34 32.68 7.57
C LYS A 348 -1.90 32.43 6.19
N GLU A 349 -1.19 31.69 5.36
CA GLU A 349 -1.64 31.34 4.00
C GLU A 349 -2.98 30.59 4.05
N LEU A 350 -3.08 29.57 4.91
CA LEU A 350 -4.32 28.82 5.10
C LEU A 350 -5.45 29.67 5.69
N GLN A 351 -5.15 30.52 6.67
CA GLN A 351 -6.14 31.42 7.28
C GLN A 351 -6.64 32.48 6.29
N ALA A 352 -5.78 32.98 5.39
CA ALA A 352 -6.17 33.91 4.33
C ALA A 352 -7.16 33.27 3.33
N GLN A 353 -7.13 31.95 3.20
CA GLN A 353 -8.09 31.16 2.43
C GLN A 353 -9.36 30.79 3.23
N GLY A 354 -9.52 31.31 4.46
CA GLY A 354 -10.67 31.07 5.33
C GLY A 354 -10.62 29.74 6.11
N HIS A 355 -9.52 28.99 6.05
CA HIS A 355 -9.41 27.71 6.73
C HIS A 355 -9.10 27.84 8.23
N LEU A 356 -9.59 26.89 9.03
CA LEU A 356 -9.19 26.78 10.43
C LEU A 356 -7.80 26.13 10.52
N VAL A 357 -6.93 26.70 11.35
CA VAL A 357 -5.59 26.16 11.59
C VAL A 357 -5.40 25.81 13.06
N SER A 358 -4.82 24.63 13.29
CA SER A 358 -4.35 24.15 14.59
C SER A 358 -2.91 23.65 14.44
N ILE A 359 -2.04 23.93 15.40
CA ILE A 359 -0.61 23.63 15.35
C ILE A 359 -0.29 22.62 16.44
N THR A 360 0.26 21.47 16.09
CA THR A 360 0.83 20.54 17.07
C THR A 360 2.32 20.81 17.21
N MET A 361 2.78 21.07 18.44
CA MET A 361 4.18 21.36 18.70
C MET A 361 4.62 20.76 20.05
N PRO A 362 5.76 20.05 20.12
CA PRO A 362 6.30 19.58 21.40
C PRO A 362 6.63 20.75 22.34
N ALA A 363 6.34 20.58 23.63
CA ALA A 363 6.58 21.59 24.66
C ALA A 363 8.03 22.15 24.65
N ALA A 364 9.02 21.29 24.33
CA ALA A 364 10.42 21.67 24.25
C ALA A 364 10.71 22.75 23.17
N TYR A 365 9.92 22.81 22.09
CA TYR A 365 10.04 23.85 21.05
C TYR A 365 9.35 25.17 21.43
N LEU A 366 8.53 25.15 22.49
CA LEU A 366 7.82 26.31 23.03
C LEU A 366 8.58 26.99 24.18
N ALA A 367 9.61 26.35 24.74
CA ALA A 367 10.44 26.90 25.83
C ALA A 367 11.34 28.05 25.37
N ASN A 368 11.53 29.10 26.18
CA ASN A 368 12.37 30.27 25.82
C ASN A 368 13.81 29.92 25.46
N LYS A 369 14.32 28.81 26.00
CA LYS A 369 15.61 28.24 25.66
C LYS A 369 15.39 26.80 25.23
N PHE A 370 15.89 26.45 24.05
CA PHE A 370 15.69 25.11 23.48
C PHE A 370 16.97 24.58 22.85
N VAL A 371 17.05 23.25 22.75
CA VAL A 371 18.20 22.55 22.17
C VAL A 371 18.10 22.55 20.65
N VAL A 372 19.15 23.03 19.99
CA VAL A 372 19.24 23.04 18.53
C VAL A 372 19.58 21.63 18.04
N ARG A 373 18.70 21.04 17.23
CA ARG A 373 18.86 19.66 16.73
C ARG A 373 19.45 19.61 15.31
N ILE A 374 20.61 20.25 15.10
CA ILE A 374 21.32 20.20 13.80
C ILE A 374 21.82 18.78 13.53
N ARG A 375 21.60 18.24 12.32
CA ARG A 375 21.98 16.87 11.92
C ARG A 375 23.32 16.76 11.18
N THR A 376 24.22 17.73 11.35
CA THR A 376 25.58 17.69 10.77
C THR A 376 26.52 16.76 11.56
N LYS A 377 27.63 16.34 10.92
CA LYS A 377 28.62 15.42 11.52
C LYS A 377 29.18 15.96 12.83
N HIS A 378 29.57 17.23 12.85
CA HIS A 378 30.10 17.93 14.02
C HIS A 378 29.11 17.93 15.21
N TYR A 379 27.85 18.31 14.99
CA TYR A 379 26.83 18.34 16.05
C TYR A 379 26.36 16.94 16.47
N LYS A 380 26.52 15.91 15.62
CA LYS A 380 26.35 14.50 16.04
C LYS A 380 27.47 14.05 16.98
N GLU A 381 28.72 14.43 16.71
CA GLU A 381 29.87 14.13 17.58
C GLU A 381 29.74 14.85 18.93
N LEU A 382 29.38 16.14 18.95
CA LEU A 382 29.12 16.88 20.19
C LEU A 382 28.08 16.20 21.09
N ARG A 383 26.97 15.73 20.51
CA ARG A 383 25.92 15.00 21.24
C ARG A 383 26.40 13.66 21.81
N ARG A 384 27.27 12.93 21.09
CA ARG A 384 27.88 11.69 21.61
C ARG A 384 28.75 11.96 22.84
N HIS A 385 29.34 13.16 22.93
CA HIS A 385 30.08 13.63 24.10
C HIS A 385 29.22 14.37 25.14
N GLY A 386 27.88 14.26 25.06
CA GLY A 386 26.96 14.88 26.01
C GLY A 386 26.85 16.40 25.92
N LYS A 387 27.44 17.03 24.88
CA LYS A 387 27.39 18.48 24.67
C LYS A 387 26.19 18.83 23.78
N PHE A 388 25.30 19.67 24.31
CA PHE A 388 24.14 20.18 23.60
C PHE A 388 24.28 21.68 23.35
N VAL A 389 23.96 22.11 22.13
CA VAL A 389 23.90 23.53 21.78
C VAL A 389 22.47 24.02 21.99
N SER A 390 22.30 25.11 22.73
CA SER A 390 21.01 25.72 23.00
C SER A 390 20.93 27.12 22.38
N ARG A 391 19.74 27.51 21.93
CA ARG A 391 19.43 28.86 21.46
C ARG A 391 18.33 29.48 22.32
N GLU A 392 18.43 30.78 22.55
CA GLU A 392 17.35 31.58 23.13
C GLU A 392 16.41 32.09 22.04
N ARG A 393 15.12 32.19 22.38
CA ARG A 393 14.09 32.67 21.47
C ARG A 393 14.23 34.17 21.21
N THR A 394 14.18 34.53 19.94
CA THR A 394 14.21 35.93 19.47
C THR A 394 12.92 36.68 19.85
N PRO A 395 12.94 38.02 19.88
CA PRO A 395 11.73 38.82 20.08
C PRO A 395 10.62 38.50 19.08
N GLU A 396 10.96 38.32 17.81
CA GLU A 396 10.02 38.04 16.71
C GLU A 396 9.30 36.72 16.93
N GLU A 397 10.04 35.68 17.34
CA GLU A 397 9.49 34.37 17.68
C GLU A 397 8.58 34.42 18.91
N LYS A 398 8.88 35.28 19.90
CA LYS A 398 8.01 35.48 21.07
C LYS A 398 6.68 36.10 20.65
N ILE A 399 6.69 37.05 19.71
CA ILE A 399 5.47 37.67 19.15
C ILE A 399 4.63 36.61 18.42
N ILE A 400 5.26 35.76 17.60
CA ILE A 400 4.58 34.67 16.89
C ILE A 400 3.87 33.74 17.89
N LEU A 401 4.58 33.28 18.93
CA LEU A 401 4.03 32.38 19.94
C LEU A 401 2.90 33.03 20.77
N ALA A 402 3.07 34.29 21.17
CA ALA A 402 2.04 35.02 21.90
C ALA A 402 0.73 35.07 21.11
N ARG A 403 0.80 35.44 19.82
CA ARG A 403 -0.40 35.42 18.96
C ARG A 403 -1.00 34.03 18.81
N TRP A 404 -0.18 32.99 18.62
CA TRP A 404 -0.71 31.63 18.52
C TRP A 404 -1.41 31.18 19.80
N GLN A 405 -0.91 31.59 20.98
CA GLN A 405 -1.55 31.34 22.27
C GLN A 405 -2.85 32.13 22.41
N ASP A 406 -2.84 33.42 22.09
CA ASP A 406 -4.02 34.29 22.15
C ASP A 406 -5.16 33.83 21.24
N ALA A 407 -4.80 33.29 20.06
CA ALA A 407 -5.75 32.71 19.10
C ALA A 407 -6.11 31.23 19.39
N ASP A 408 -5.59 30.67 20.49
CA ASP A 408 -5.74 29.25 20.86
C ASP A 408 -5.32 28.30 19.72
N MET A 409 -4.38 28.70 18.87
CA MET A 409 -4.00 27.96 17.65
C MET A 409 -3.02 26.82 17.91
N ILE A 410 -2.32 26.81 19.05
CA ILE A 410 -1.22 25.87 19.29
C ILE A 410 -1.51 24.94 20.46
N TYR A 411 -1.32 23.65 20.22
CA TYR A 411 -1.35 22.62 21.25
C TYR A 411 0.07 22.17 21.62
N SER A 412 0.39 22.26 22.91
CA SER A 412 1.66 21.83 23.47
C SER A 412 1.66 20.31 23.68
N CYS A 413 2.25 19.56 22.75
CA CYS A 413 2.37 18.11 22.81
C CYS A 413 3.33 17.67 23.93
N ARG A 414 2.86 16.76 24.79
CA ARG A 414 3.66 16.12 25.84
C ARG A 414 4.48 14.96 25.27
N THR A 415 5.67 15.28 24.78
CA THR A 415 6.58 14.31 24.16
C THR A 415 7.53 13.62 25.12
N ASP A 416 7.34 13.83 26.43
CA ASP A 416 7.99 13.09 27.50
C ASP A 416 7.50 11.63 27.56
N PHE A 417 6.33 11.33 26.99
CA PHE A 417 5.72 9.99 26.97
C PHE A 417 5.32 9.50 25.57
N LEU A 418 4.91 10.40 24.68
CA LEU A 418 4.43 10.06 23.33
C LEU A 418 5.30 10.66 22.23
N SER A 419 5.35 9.99 21.07
CA SER A 419 5.87 10.64 19.86
C SER A 419 4.97 11.80 19.48
N ASP A 420 5.53 12.91 19.02
CA ASP A 420 4.80 14.00 18.39
C ASP A 420 4.02 13.53 17.16
N ASP A 421 4.54 12.52 16.46
CA ASP A 421 3.88 11.90 15.31
C ASP A 421 2.46 11.41 15.60
N LEU A 422 2.19 10.98 16.84
CA LEU A 422 0.87 10.49 17.23
C LEU A 422 -0.19 11.59 17.21
N PHE A 423 0.17 12.85 17.49
CA PHE A 423 -0.79 13.93 17.58
C PHE A 423 -1.34 14.32 16.22
N TRP A 424 -0.46 14.60 15.25
CA TRP A 424 -0.90 14.96 13.90
C TRP A 424 -1.52 13.77 13.16
N LEU A 425 -1.03 12.54 13.41
CA LEU A 425 -1.65 11.32 12.88
C LEU A 425 -3.06 11.15 13.43
N TYR A 426 -3.22 11.22 14.75
CA TYR A 426 -4.52 11.09 15.40
C TYR A 426 -5.51 12.15 14.92
N ALA A 427 -5.08 13.40 14.82
CA ALA A 427 -5.91 14.49 14.30
C ALA A 427 -6.43 14.21 12.89
N SER A 428 -5.55 13.77 11.99
CA SER A 428 -5.91 13.50 10.59
C SER A 428 -6.96 12.38 10.45
N VAL A 429 -6.90 11.35 11.31
CA VAL A 429 -7.89 10.27 11.33
C VAL A 429 -9.18 10.74 12.01
N LEU A 430 -9.05 11.48 13.11
CA LEU A 430 -10.18 11.95 13.91
C LEU A 430 -11.14 12.84 13.09
N MET A 431 -10.57 13.79 12.33
CA MET A 431 -11.32 14.75 11.50
C MET A 431 -11.75 14.18 10.13
N GLY A 432 -11.16 13.07 9.68
CA GLY A 432 -11.53 12.40 8.43
C GLY A 432 -11.54 13.34 7.23
N HIS A 433 -12.69 13.42 6.54
CA HIS A 433 -12.83 14.18 5.29
C HIS A 433 -12.79 15.71 5.48
N GLU A 434 -13.05 16.20 6.69
CA GLU A 434 -13.13 17.62 7.06
C GLU A 434 -11.79 18.18 7.53
N GLY A 435 -10.81 17.29 7.73
CA GLY A 435 -9.49 17.61 8.19
C GLY A 435 -8.41 17.43 7.13
N ARG A 436 -7.34 18.22 7.23
CA ARG A 436 -6.08 17.98 6.53
C ARG A 436 -4.91 18.09 7.51
N VAL A 437 -3.84 17.38 7.23
CA VAL A 437 -2.58 17.49 7.96
C VAL A 437 -1.49 17.99 7.03
N VAL A 438 -0.75 18.99 7.48
CA VAL A 438 0.28 19.67 6.70
C VAL A 438 1.63 19.18 7.21
N THR A 439 2.23 18.26 6.46
CA THR A 439 3.51 17.61 6.81
C THR A 439 4.15 17.03 5.55
N ASN A 440 5.47 17.11 5.47
CA ASN A 440 6.28 16.39 4.49
C ASN A 440 6.78 15.04 5.04
N ASP A 441 6.46 14.68 6.29
CA ASP A 441 6.80 13.37 6.83
C ASP A 441 6.02 12.29 6.08
N GLN A 442 6.75 11.47 5.34
CA GLN A 442 6.17 10.41 4.53
C GLN A 442 5.73 9.21 5.39
N GLY A 443 6.08 9.14 6.68
CA GLY A 443 5.62 8.14 7.64
C GLY A 443 5.79 6.68 7.17
N ARG A 444 6.80 6.41 6.33
CA ARG A 444 6.84 5.25 5.41
C ARG A 444 6.84 3.90 6.12
N ASP A 445 7.72 3.73 7.10
CA ASP A 445 7.77 2.52 7.93
C ASP A 445 7.24 2.77 9.34
N HIS A 446 7.37 4.02 9.82
CA HIS A 446 6.94 4.40 11.15
C HIS A 446 5.44 4.41 11.29
N VAL A 447 4.63 4.92 10.34
CA VAL A 447 3.16 4.95 10.50
C VAL A 447 2.57 3.54 10.42
N PHE A 448 3.05 2.69 9.51
CA PHE A 448 2.60 1.30 9.46
C PHE A 448 3.01 0.53 10.72
N ALA A 449 4.26 0.67 11.17
CA ALA A 449 4.71 0.08 12.42
C ALA A 449 3.96 0.65 13.63
N LEU A 450 3.64 1.93 13.60
CA LEU A 450 2.89 2.63 14.64
C LEU A 450 1.45 2.12 14.69
N LEU A 451 0.76 2.00 13.56
CA LEU A 451 -0.63 1.54 13.51
C LEU A 451 -0.80 0.03 13.74
N ASN A 452 0.19 -0.79 13.38
CA ASN A 452 0.14 -2.24 13.58
C ASN A 452 0.97 -2.73 14.78
N GLY A 453 1.45 -1.83 15.63
CA GLY A 453 2.15 -2.20 16.86
C GLY A 453 3.55 -2.80 16.67
N TYR A 454 4.15 -2.73 15.48
CA TYR A 454 5.53 -3.18 15.28
C TYR A 454 6.53 -2.19 15.90
N ASP A 455 7.53 -2.72 16.61
CA ASP A 455 8.60 -1.89 17.14
C ASP A 455 9.51 -1.37 16.02
N SER A 456 9.82 -0.07 16.03
CA SER A 456 10.68 0.59 15.04
C SER A 456 12.10 -0.01 14.95
N THR A 457 12.57 -0.75 15.95
CA THR A 457 13.82 -1.52 15.93
C THR A 457 13.72 -2.81 15.11
N SER A 458 12.52 -3.37 14.93
CA SER A 458 12.28 -4.56 14.08
C SER A 458 12.16 -4.21 12.59
N ALA A 459 11.74 -2.98 12.25
CA ALA A 459 11.61 -2.53 10.87
C ALA A 459 12.98 -2.36 10.18
N ASN A 460 14.02 -1.95 10.90
CA ASN A 460 15.39 -1.84 10.38
C ASN A 460 16.08 -3.20 10.14
N ALA A 461 15.43 -4.33 10.48
CA ALA A 461 15.90 -5.67 10.15
C ALA A 461 15.40 -6.19 8.79
N ARG A 462 14.65 -5.40 8.01
CA ARG A 462 14.06 -5.82 6.72
C ARG A 462 14.88 -5.51 5.46
N THR A 463 16.15 -5.15 5.56
CA THR A 463 17.09 -5.44 4.46
C THR A 463 17.61 -6.88 4.60
N GLN A 464 16.81 -7.84 4.15
CA GLN A 464 17.24 -9.24 4.03
C GLN A 464 18.28 -9.38 2.91
N LYS A 465 19.56 -9.40 3.29
CA LYS A 465 20.58 -10.14 2.54
C LYS A 465 20.52 -11.59 3.04
N ASN A 466 20.15 -12.50 2.14
CA ASN A 466 20.29 -13.95 2.23
C ASN A 466 19.62 -14.65 3.44
N GLY A 467 18.41 -15.15 3.22
CA GLY A 467 18.11 -16.57 3.45
C GLY A 467 18.32 -17.19 4.83
N LYS A 468 18.11 -16.47 5.94
CA LYS A 468 17.93 -17.07 7.27
C LYS A 468 16.78 -16.41 8.04
N LYS A 469 15.75 -17.21 8.34
CA LYS A 469 14.61 -16.85 9.19
C LYS A 469 15.12 -16.64 10.62
N SER A 470 14.84 -15.49 11.22
CA SER A 470 14.80 -15.36 12.68
C SER A 470 13.33 -15.22 13.06
N ALA A 471 12.77 -16.30 13.59
CA ALA A 471 11.43 -16.32 14.17
C ALA A 471 11.49 -15.61 15.53
N VAL A 472 11.04 -14.37 15.56
CA VAL A 472 10.48 -13.78 16.78
C VAL A 472 9.13 -13.21 16.35
N GLU A 473 8.15 -14.11 16.25
CA GLU A 473 6.74 -13.73 16.31
C GLU A 473 6.50 -13.29 17.75
N MET A 474 6.53 -11.98 17.99
CA MET A 474 5.85 -11.45 19.16
C MET A 474 4.36 -11.66 18.92
N SER A 475 3.74 -12.48 19.76
CA SER A 475 2.31 -12.68 19.84
C SER A 475 1.62 -11.31 19.96
N THR A 476 1.03 -10.85 18.87
CA THR A 476 0.08 -9.74 18.92
C THR A 476 -1.13 -10.26 19.71
N PRO A 477 -1.51 -9.63 20.84
CA PRO A 477 -2.74 -10.01 21.53
C PRO A 477 -3.92 -9.90 20.55
N ALA A 478 -4.86 -10.85 20.65
CA ALA A 478 -5.94 -11.10 19.70
C ALA A 478 -6.90 -9.91 19.42
N ASP A 479 -6.73 -8.79 20.13
CA ASP A 479 -7.59 -7.60 20.07
C ASP A 479 -6.96 -6.38 19.37
N VAL A 480 -5.71 -6.43 18.88
CA VAL A 480 -5.12 -5.29 18.15
C VAL A 480 -5.58 -5.31 16.69
N PRO A 481 -6.31 -4.29 16.21
CA PRO A 481 -6.80 -4.30 14.84
C PRO A 481 -5.66 -4.15 13.84
N SER A 482 -5.57 -5.08 12.88
CA SER A 482 -4.61 -4.96 11.78
C SER A 482 -5.10 -3.92 10.77
N ILE A 483 -4.27 -2.90 10.51
CA ILE A 483 -4.52 -1.86 9.51
C ILE A 483 -3.80 -2.23 8.23
N SER A 484 -4.55 -2.35 7.13
CA SER A 484 -4.01 -2.69 5.81
C SER A 484 -3.17 -1.55 5.23
N MET A 485 -2.20 -1.90 4.39
CA MET A 485 -1.41 -0.91 3.64
C MET A 485 -2.27 -0.08 2.68
N ASP A 486 -3.32 -0.67 2.10
CA ASP A 486 -4.29 0.03 1.26
C ASP A 486 -5.01 1.14 2.05
N LEU A 487 -5.50 0.83 3.25
CA LEU A 487 -6.18 1.79 4.10
C LEU A 487 -5.27 2.97 4.47
N ILE A 488 -4.00 2.70 4.81
CA ILE A 488 -3.01 3.76 5.06
C ILE A 488 -2.77 4.60 3.81
N ALA A 489 -2.68 3.98 2.63
CA ALA A 489 -2.45 4.70 1.39
C ALA A 489 -3.64 5.62 1.04
N ARG A 490 -4.89 5.13 1.20
CA ARG A 490 -6.11 5.94 1.01
C ARG A 490 -6.20 7.07 2.03
N TRP A 491 -5.90 6.81 3.29
CA TRP A 491 -5.84 7.83 4.34
C TRP A 491 -4.85 8.95 4.00
N LYS A 492 -3.62 8.61 3.60
CA LYS A 492 -2.60 9.60 3.21
C LYS A 492 -3.04 10.41 1.99
N ASP A 493 -3.52 9.72 0.95
CA ASP A 493 -4.02 10.35 -0.27
C ASP A 493 -5.24 11.26 -0.01
N MET A 494 -5.95 11.08 1.10
CA MET A 494 -7.09 11.93 1.48
C MET A 494 -6.69 13.12 2.35
N THR A 495 -5.75 12.93 3.29
CA THR A 495 -5.57 13.85 4.42
C THR A 495 -4.27 14.66 4.38
N THR A 496 -3.21 14.16 3.72
CA THR A 496 -1.88 14.77 3.80
C THR A 496 -1.66 15.86 2.75
N VAL A 497 -1.17 17.01 3.18
CA VAL A 497 -0.80 18.16 2.35
C VAL A 497 0.71 18.36 2.49
N ASN A 498 1.43 18.17 1.39
CA ASN A 498 2.88 18.44 1.35
C ASN A 498 3.13 19.95 1.16
N ILE A 499 4.34 20.39 1.45
CA ILE A 499 4.69 21.81 1.52
C ILE A 499 6.03 22.01 0.83
N GLU A 500 6.11 23.04 0.01
CA GLU A 500 7.37 23.57 -0.50
C GLU A 500 7.53 25.01 0.00
N ILE A 501 8.73 25.32 0.53
CA ILE A 501 9.07 26.66 1.02
C ILE A 501 10.34 27.10 0.28
N GLU A 502 10.21 28.11 -0.56
CA GLU A 502 11.32 28.77 -1.24
C GLU A 502 11.77 29.97 -0.40
N HIS A 503 13.08 30.19 -0.37
CA HIS A 503 13.69 31.27 0.40
C HIS A 503 14.44 32.18 -0.56
N ASP A 504 14.39 33.48 -0.29
CA ASP A 504 15.08 34.49 -1.10
C ASP A 504 16.58 34.47 -0.76
N GLU A 505 17.34 33.68 -1.53
CA GLU A 505 18.79 33.56 -1.37
C GLU A 505 19.52 34.86 -1.74
N VAL A 506 18.98 35.63 -2.69
CA VAL A 506 19.60 36.87 -3.18
C VAL A 506 19.53 37.96 -2.12
N ALA A 507 18.35 38.16 -1.50
CA ALA A 507 18.19 39.09 -0.40
C ALA A 507 18.98 38.67 0.85
N TYR A 508 19.21 37.36 1.04
CA TYR A 508 20.05 36.87 2.13
C TYR A 508 21.53 37.19 1.93
N VAL A 509 22.09 36.87 0.76
CA VAL A 509 23.51 37.15 0.45
C VAL A 509 23.79 38.66 0.44
N ALA A 510 22.82 39.48 0.02
CA ALA A 510 22.95 40.94 0.02
C ALA A 510 23.02 41.57 1.44
N ARG A 511 22.62 40.85 2.50
CA ARG A 511 22.67 41.33 3.90
C ARG A 511 24.03 41.19 4.58
N GLY A 512 25.02 40.58 3.91
CA GLY A 512 26.38 40.39 4.44
C GLY A 512 26.46 39.30 5.53
N ASP A 513 27.65 39.16 6.13
CA ASP A 513 28.01 38.15 7.14
C ASP A 513 27.33 38.36 8.52
N ASP A 514 26.03 38.62 8.59
CA ASP A 514 25.29 38.48 9.85
C ASP A 514 24.86 37.01 10.04
N PRO A 515 25.57 36.21 10.85
CA PRO A 515 25.22 34.82 11.08
C PRO A 515 23.88 34.63 11.80
N THR A 516 23.23 35.70 12.26
CA THR A 516 21.94 35.66 12.97
C THR A 516 20.73 36.04 12.10
N ALA A 517 20.96 36.60 10.91
CA ALA A 517 19.88 36.96 10.00
C ALA A 517 19.18 35.70 9.46
N LEU A 518 17.84 35.67 9.51
CA LEU A 518 17.04 34.61 8.90
C LEU A 518 16.87 34.87 7.41
N MET A 519 17.00 33.82 6.58
CA MET A 519 16.66 33.87 5.16
C MET A 519 15.16 34.14 4.99
N PRO A 520 14.76 35.23 4.30
CA PRO A 520 13.36 35.52 4.07
C PRO A 520 12.66 34.38 3.32
N ILE A 521 11.39 34.16 3.62
CA ILE A 521 10.53 33.24 2.86
C ILE A 521 10.06 33.99 1.62
N GLU A 522 10.36 33.44 0.44
CA GLU A 522 9.91 33.98 -0.84
C GLU A 522 8.50 33.49 -1.17
N SER A 523 8.30 32.17 -1.09
CA SER A 523 7.03 31.55 -1.44
C SER A 523 6.74 30.33 -0.56
N VAL A 524 5.45 30.10 -0.29
CA VAL A 524 4.93 28.88 0.34
C VAL A 524 3.96 28.26 -0.64
N ARG A 525 4.23 27.01 -1.05
CA ARG A 525 3.33 26.25 -1.91
C ARG A 525 2.79 25.02 -1.19
N LEU A 526 1.47 24.97 -1.04
CA LEU A 526 0.76 23.82 -0.49
C LEU A 526 0.36 22.86 -1.61
N LEU A 527 0.79 21.62 -1.49
CA LEU A 527 0.49 20.54 -2.43
C LEU A 527 -0.66 19.71 -1.86
N HIS A 528 -1.88 20.16 -2.15
CA HIS A 528 -3.09 19.45 -1.74
C HIS A 528 -3.20 18.09 -2.45
N PRO A 529 -3.82 17.09 -1.80
CA PRO A 529 -4.10 15.82 -2.44
C PRO A 529 -4.94 16.00 -3.71
N GLN A 530 -4.72 15.13 -4.70
CA GLN A 530 -5.49 15.19 -5.95
C GLN A 530 -6.98 14.95 -5.67
N PRO A 531 -7.90 15.55 -6.46
CA PRO A 531 -9.33 15.34 -6.32
C PRO A 531 -9.80 13.94 -6.73
N PHE A 532 -8.86 13.08 -7.13
CA PHE A 532 -9.07 11.67 -7.48
C PHE A 532 -7.98 10.81 -6.84
N SER A 533 -8.22 9.50 -6.80
CA SER A 533 -7.20 8.54 -6.38
C SER A 533 -6.51 7.94 -7.60
N ARG A 534 -5.19 7.93 -7.55
CA ARG A 534 -4.33 7.36 -8.60
C ARG A 534 -4.29 5.84 -8.48
N VAL A 535 -5.37 5.19 -8.88
CA VAL A 535 -5.57 3.72 -8.89
C VAL A 535 -6.36 3.27 -10.13
N PRO A 536 -6.24 1.99 -10.54
CA PRO A 536 -7.15 1.40 -11.54
C PRO A 536 -8.60 1.54 -11.10
N GLN A 537 -9.47 2.06 -11.97
CA GLN A 537 -10.84 2.39 -11.58
C GLN A 537 -11.83 2.31 -12.74
N VAL A 538 -13.07 1.98 -12.38
CA VAL A 538 -14.25 2.08 -13.25
C VAL A 538 -14.95 3.39 -12.89
N THR A 539 -15.04 4.33 -13.82
CA THR A 539 -15.67 5.64 -13.57
C THR A 539 -17.13 5.71 -14.02
N ALA A 540 -17.49 4.85 -14.98
CA ALA A 540 -18.85 4.67 -15.49
C ALA A 540 -18.93 3.31 -16.21
N PRO A 541 -20.13 2.80 -16.53
CA PRO A 541 -20.27 1.59 -17.35
C PRO A 541 -19.47 1.72 -18.65
N GLN A 542 -18.63 0.74 -18.97
CA GLN A 542 -17.72 0.77 -20.13
C GLN A 542 -16.61 1.84 -20.11
N HIS A 543 -16.36 2.54 -19.00
CA HIS A 543 -15.29 3.53 -18.86
C HIS A 543 -14.25 3.10 -17.81
N PHE A 544 -13.02 2.86 -18.27
CA PHE A 544 -11.94 2.31 -17.47
C PHE A 544 -10.70 3.20 -17.53
N HIS A 545 -10.08 3.41 -16.37
CA HIS A 545 -8.87 4.23 -16.24
C HIS A 545 -7.79 3.47 -15.47
N PHE A 546 -6.58 3.45 -16.02
CA PHE A 546 -5.42 2.79 -15.43
C PHE A 546 -4.25 3.77 -15.33
N PRO A 547 -3.83 4.17 -14.13
CA PRO A 547 -2.63 4.97 -13.98
C PRO A 547 -1.41 4.11 -14.28
N ILE A 548 -0.46 4.64 -15.07
CA ILE A 548 0.72 3.90 -15.54
C ILE A 548 1.93 4.35 -14.73
N ALA A 549 2.72 3.39 -14.28
CA ALA A 549 4.00 3.64 -13.63
C ALA A 549 5.04 4.22 -14.61
N ASP A 550 6.02 4.97 -14.11
CA ASP A 550 7.05 5.58 -14.95
C ASP A 550 8.09 4.52 -15.40
N GLN A 551 8.43 3.56 -14.52
CA GLN A 551 9.34 2.45 -14.81
C GLN A 551 8.67 1.09 -14.62
N ALA A 552 9.04 0.12 -15.46
CA ALA A 552 8.59 -1.26 -15.35
C ALA A 552 9.41 -1.97 -14.27
N ASN A 553 8.74 -2.37 -13.18
CA ASN A 553 9.32 -3.18 -12.12
C ASN A 553 10.67 -2.69 -11.61
N GLN A 554 10.64 -1.62 -10.84
CA GLN A 554 11.37 -1.69 -9.61
C GLN A 554 10.34 -1.89 -8.51
N ASN A 555 10.55 -2.91 -7.67
CA ASN A 555 10.12 -2.86 -6.28
C ASN A 555 10.83 -1.66 -5.64
N GLU A 556 10.50 -0.47 -6.09
CA GLU A 556 10.98 0.77 -5.54
C GLU A 556 10.34 0.82 -4.16
N HIS A 557 11.14 0.43 -3.18
CA HIS A 557 11.03 1.01 -1.86
C HIS A 557 10.73 2.50 -2.09
N PRO A 558 9.69 3.07 -1.45
CA PRO A 558 9.25 4.46 -1.65
C PRO A 558 10.31 5.54 -1.27
N ASN A 559 11.57 5.13 -1.11
CA ASN A 559 12.75 5.91 -0.77
C ASN A 559 13.60 6.34 -1.98
N GLN A 560 13.30 5.97 -3.23
CA GLN A 560 14.16 6.31 -4.38
C GLN A 560 13.61 7.34 -5.38
N ALA A 561 12.36 7.79 -5.25
CA ALA A 561 11.79 8.79 -6.16
C ALA A 561 11.69 10.19 -5.53
N GLN A 562 12.81 10.79 -5.13
CA GLN A 562 12.89 12.23 -4.90
C GLN A 562 14.09 12.77 -5.66
N ASN A 563 13.83 13.18 -6.90
CA ASN A 563 14.50 14.27 -7.64
C ASN A 563 14.22 14.25 -9.15
N GLN A 564 13.47 13.27 -9.66
CA GLN A 564 12.95 13.33 -11.03
C GLN A 564 11.45 13.67 -10.97
N ARG A 565 11.01 14.66 -11.76
CA ARG A 565 9.59 14.94 -12.00
C ARG A 565 8.95 13.65 -12.52
N LYS A 566 8.35 12.85 -11.63
CA LYS A 566 7.71 11.57 -11.96
C LYS A 566 6.70 11.84 -13.07
N ARG A 567 6.89 11.25 -14.26
CA ARG A 567 5.97 11.45 -15.38
C ARG A 567 4.71 10.67 -15.07
N THR A 568 3.64 11.39 -14.75
CA THR A 568 2.35 10.79 -14.47
C THR A 568 1.64 10.48 -15.78
N ARG A 569 1.22 9.23 -16.00
CA ARG A 569 0.48 8.84 -17.20
C ARG A 569 -0.75 8.03 -16.85
N TRP A 570 -1.75 8.07 -17.72
CA TRP A 570 -2.99 7.30 -17.59
C TRP A 570 -3.34 6.63 -18.91
N LEU A 571 -3.89 5.43 -18.85
CA LEU A 571 -4.59 4.77 -19.93
C LEU A 571 -6.10 4.97 -19.72
N CYS A 572 -6.78 5.57 -20.69
CA CYS A 572 -8.24 5.62 -20.74
C CYS A 572 -8.72 4.63 -21.80
N ALA A 573 -9.61 3.72 -21.41
CA ALA A 573 -10.30 2.82 -22.32
C ALA A 573 -11.81 3.02 -22.15
N HIS A 574 -12.50 3.39 -23.23
CA HIS A 574 -13.95 3.55 -23.21
C HIS A 574 -14.61 3.07 -24.50
N LEU A 575 -15.86 2.64 -24.42
CA LEU A 575 -16.68 2.43 -25.61
C LEU A 575 -17.27 3.78 -26.02
N GLU A 576 -17.22 4.13 -27.31
CA GLU A 576 -17.97 5.29 -27.80
C GLU A 576 -19.45 4.90 -27.91
N PRO A 577 -20.40 5.76 -27.50
CA PRO A 577 -21.81 5.51 -27.77
C PRO A 577 -21.99 5.41 -29.29
N ILE A 578 -22.71 4.38 -29.74
CA ILE A 578 -23.08 4.23 -31.14
C ILE A 578 -24.01 5.40 -31.46
N ASN A 579 -23.52 6.36 -32.24
CA ASN A 579 -24.33 7.46 -32.78
C ASN A 579 -25.34 6.95 -33.81
#